data_AF-A0A966P751-F1
#
_entry.id   AF-A0A966P751-F1
#
_cell.length_a   1.000
_cell.length_b   1.000
_cell.length_c   1.000
_cell.angle_alpha   90.00
_cell.angle_beta   90.00
_cell.angle_gamma   90.00
#
_symmetry.space_group_name_H-M   'P 1'
#
loop_
_entity.id
_entity.type
_entity.pdbx_description
1 polymer ?
#
loop_
_entity_poly.entity_id
_entity_poly.type
_entity_poly.pdbx_seq_one_letter_code
_entity_poly.pdbx_strand_id
1 'polypeptide(L)'
;MKRESVQLYADEAVIEEFYSSLVSNDSNRLKRIHIPKSDVFYVREAIFRDTGVKYTLDHVERAMYLEGHLSRDEVLDPDRKRDGID
;
A
#
# COMPACT_ATOMS: atom_id res chain seq x y z
N MET A 1 -4.09 26.06 13.74
CA MET A 1 -4.94 24.91 13.36
C MET A 1 -4.02 23.72 13.12
N LYS A 2 -4.08 22.70 13.98
CA LYS A 2 -3.44 21.41 13.71
C LYS A 2 -4.16 20.83 12.49
N ARG A 3 -3.50 20.67 11.34
CA ARG A 3 -4.11 20.01 10.19
C ARG A 3 -4.27 18.54 10.58
N GLU A 4 -5.50 18.10 10.81
CA GLU A 4 -5.77 16.68 10.96
C GLU A 4 -5.41 16.02 9.63
N SER A 5 -4.35 15.20 9.64
CA SER A 5 -3.95 14.42 8.47
C SER A 5 -5.01 13.36 8.22
N VAL A 6 -5.50 13.27 6.99
CA VAL A 6 -6.40 12.20 6.58
C VAL A 6 -5.67 10.87 6.78
N GLN A 7 -6.24 9.98 7.59
CA GLN A 7 -5.71 8.64 7.77
C GLN A 7 -6.05 7.81 6.52
N LEU A 8 -5.01 7.37 5.82
CA LEU A 8 -5.14 6.44 4.71
C LEU A 8 -5.19 5.01 5.22
N TYR A 9 -5.75 4.11 4.42
CA TYR A 9 -5.76 2.69 4.70
C TYR A 9 -5.47 1.90 3.41
N ALA A 10 -4.93 0.69 3.57
CA ALA A 10 -4.63 -0.21 2.46
C ALA A 10 -5.36 -1.55 2.64
N ASP A 11 -5.72 -2.15 1.51
CA ASP A 11 -6.34 -3.48 1.40
C ASP A 11 -5.57 -4.30 0.35
N GLU A 12 -5.55 -5.62 0.48
CA GLU A 12 -5.00 -6.52 -0.55
C GLU A 12 -5.80 -6.45 -1.87
N ALA A 13 -7.09 -6.14 -1.79
CA ALA A 13 -8.00 -5.94 -2.92
C ALA A 13 -8.18 -4.45 -3.29
N VAL A 14 -7.15 -3.63 -3.08
CA VAL A 14 -7.20 -2.16 -3.26
C VAL A 14 -7.80 -1.68 -4.59
N ILE A 15 -7.57 -2.42 -5.69
CA ILE A 15 -8.11 -2.05 -7.01
C ILE A 15 -9.63 -2.26 -7.06
N GLU A 16 -10.12 -3.36 -6.51
CA GLU A 16 -11.56 -3.65 -6.42
C GLU A 16 -12.25 -2.63 -5.53
N GLU A 17 -11.60 -2.27 -4.43
CA GLU A 17 -12.11 -1.26 -3.51
C GLU A 17 -12.17 0.13 -4.17
N PHE A 18 -11.13 0.50 -4.91
CA PHE A 18 -11.10 1.76 -5.66
C PHE A 18 -12.27 1.85 -6.64
N TYR A 19 -12.47 0.84 -7.47
CA TYR A 19 -13.59 0.81 -8.43
C TYR A 19 -14.94 0.76 -7.71
N SER A 20 -15.08 -0.02 -6.65
CA SER A 20 -16.31 -0.08 -5.85
C SER A 20 -16.67 1.29 -5.27
N SER A 21 -15.67 2.05 -4.84
CA SER A 21 -15.83 3.40 -4.28
C SER A 21 -16.20 4.44 -5.34
N LEU A 22 -15.67 4.29 -6.56
CA LEU A 22 -16.07 5.10 -7.72
C LEU A 22 -17.53 4.86 -8.08
N VAL A 23 -17.94 3.58 -8.18
CA VAL A 23 -19.31 3.20 -8.53
C VAL A 23 -20.30 3.65 -7.46
N SER A 24 -19.94 3.56 -6.18
CA SER A 24 -20.80 4.01 -5.08
C SER A 24 -20.83 5.53 -4.90
N ASN A 25 -20.08 6.29 -5.70
CA ASN A 25 -19.92 7.74 -5.60
C ASN A 25 -19.46 8.22 -4.20
N ASP A 26 -18.70 7.38 -3.48
CA ASP A 26 -18.21 7.69 -2.14
C ASP A 26 -16.85 8.39 -2.22
N SER A 27 -16.92 9.71 -2.47
CA SER A 27 -15.73 10.56 -2.58
C SER A 27 -14.89 10.63 -1.30
N ASN A 28 -15.45 10.33 -0.13
CA ASN A 28 -14.71 10.32 1.12
C ASN A 28 -13.87 9.05 1.23
N ARG A 29 -14.44 7.92 0.86
CA ARG A 29 -13.72 6.64 0.82
C ARG A 29 -12.61 6.67 -0.22
N LEU A 30 -12.88 7.17 -1.43
CA LEU A 30 -11.88 7.31 -2.49
C LEU A 30 -10.62 8.07 -2.07
N LYS A 31 -10.76 9.14 -1.27
CA LYS A 31 -9.62 9.96 -0.82
C LYS A 31 -8.78 9.29 0.28
N ARG A 32 -9.25 8.20 0.85
CA ARG A 32 -8.63 7.51 1.99
C ARG A 32 -7.96 6.18 1.60
N ILE A 33 -8.17 5.71 0.38
CA ILE A 33 -7.54 4.49 -0.13
C ILE A 33 -6.09 4.81 -0.50
N HIS A 34 -5.14 4.15 0.16
CA HIS A 34 -3.74 4.13 -0.26
C HIS A 34 -3.58 3.13 -1.39
N ILE A 35 -3.17 3.60 -2.56
CA ILE A 35 -2.87 2.76 -3.71
C ILE A 35 -1.34 2.69 -3.84
N PRO A 36 -0.73 1.51 -3.59
CA PRO A 36 0.70 1.33 -3.78
C PRO A 36 1.14 1.63 -5.23
N LYS A 37 2.43 1.92 -5.41
CA LYS A 37 3.00 2.05 -6.76
C LYS A 37 2.90 0.75 -7.55
N SER A 38 2.81 0.85 -8.88
CA SER A 38 2.75 -0.32 -9.77
C SER A 38 3.87 -1.33 -9.52
N ASP A 39 5.07 -0.84 -9.19
CA ASP A 39 6.25 -1.67 -8.96
C ASP A 39 6.05 -2.61 -7.77
N VAL A 40 5.32 -2.20 -6.73
CA VAL A 40 4.96 -3.07 -5.58
C VAL A 40 4.18 -4.29 -6.05
N PHE A 41 3.23 -4.11 -6.99
CA PHE A 41 2.46 -5.22 -7.55
C PHE A 41 3.33 -6.17 -8.36
N TYR A 42 4.22 -5.61 -9.20
CA TYR A 42 5.12 -6.42 -10.04
C TYR A 42 6.15 -7.18 -9.22
N VAL A 43 6.76 -6.55 -8.21
CA VAL A 43 7.72 -7.19 -7.31
C VAL A 43 7.05 -8.28 -6.49
N ARG A 44 5.85 -8.05 -5.95
CA ARG A 44 5.09 -9.09 -5.23
C ARG A 44 4.87 -10.33 -6.10
N GLU A 45 4.47 -10.13 -7.35
CA GLU A 45 4.26 -11.24 -8.29
C GLU A 45 5.58 -11.93 -8.66
N ALA A 46 6.66 -11.18 -8.85
CA ALA A 46 7.98 -11.76 -9.11
C ALA A 46 8.45 -12.64 -7.94
N ILE A 47 8.32 -12.17 -6.70
CA ILE A 47 8.64 -12.94 -5.48
C ILE A 47 7.79 -14.20 -5.41
N PHE A 48 6.48 -14.10 -5.66
CA PHE A 48 5.59 -15.27 -5.64
C PHE A 48 5.98 -16.30 -6.69
N ARG A 49 6.34 -15.88 -7.91
CA ARG A 49 6.76 -16.79 -8.98
C ARG A 49 8.10 -17.47 -8.73
N ASP A 50 9.02 -16.80 -8.04
CA ASP A 50 10.35 -17.34 -7.72
C ASP A 50 10.30 -18.28 -6.49
N THR A 51 9.55 -17.89 -5.46
CA THR A 51 9.58 -18.56 -4.15
C THR A 51 8.35 -19.41 -3.85
N GLY A 52 7.24 -19.21 -4.56
CA GLY A 52 5.92 -19.77 -4.23
C GLY A 52 5.22 -19.08 -3.05
N VAL A 53 5.84 -18.08 -2.41
CA VAL A 53 5.28 -17.38 -1.24
C VAL A 53 4.62 -16.08 -1.68
N LYS A 54 3.33 -15.93 -1.36
CA LYS A 54 2.56 -14.72 -1.67
C LYS A 54 2.50 -13.80 -0.45
N TYR A 55 3.35 -12.79 -0.43
CA TYR A 55 3.34 -11.74 0.59
C TYR A 55 2.21 -10.73 0.39
N THR A 56 1.88 -9.98 1.43
CA THR A 56 0.94 -8.86 1.38
C THR A 56 1.55 -7.66 0.64
N LEU A 57 0.73 -6.76 0.10
CA LEU A 57 1.18 -5.51 -0.49
C LEU A 57 1.95 -4.66 0.53
N ASP A 58 1.44 -4.57 1.76
CA ASP A 58 2.08 -3.82 2.86
C ASP A 58 3.49 -4.34 3.18
N HIS A 59 3.68 -5.67 3.16
CA HIS A 59 4.98 -6.30 3.38
C HIS A 59 5.97 -5.94 2.26
N VAL A 60 5.55 -6.09 1.01
CA VAL A 60 6.42 -5.81 -0.15
C VAL A 60 6.73 -4.31 -0.25
N GLU A 61 5.74 -3.44 -0.03
CA GLU A 61 5.94 -1.99 0.00
C GLU A 61 6.91 -1.58 1.11
N ARG A 62 6.80 -2.19 2.31
CA ARG A 62 7.78 -1.95 3.39
C ARG A 62 9.18 -2.37 2.99
N ALA A 63 9.35 -3.57 2.45
CA ALA A 63 10.65 -4.09 2.06
C ALA A 63 11.30 -3.16 1.03
N MET A 64 10.55 -2.78 -0.01
CA MET A 64 11.02 -1.84 -1.04
C MET A 64 11.39 -0.47 -0.46
N TYR A 65 10.66 0.03 0.56
CA TYR A 65 11.03 1.26 1.25
C TYR A 65 12.34 1.14 2.02
N LEU A 66 12.49 0.08 2.82
CA LEU A 66 13.70 -0.14 3.63
C LEU A 66 14.95 -0.36 2.75
N GLU A 67 14.78 -0.95 1.58
CA GLU A 67 15.85 -1.15 0.58
C GLU A 67 16.12 0.10 -0.26
N GLY A 68 15.35 1.19 -0.08
CA GLY A 68 15.56 2.47 -0.77
C GLY A 68 15.00 2.55 -2.19
N HIS A 69 14.11 1.62 -2.57
CA HIS A 69 13.41 1.62 -3.86
C HIS A 69 12.19 2.53 -3.89
N LEU A 70 11.61 2.83 -2.72
CA LEU A 70 10.51 3.79 -2.56
C LEU A 70 10.93 4.95 -1.70
N SER A 71 10.43 6.14 -2.04
CA SER A 71 10.56 7.33 -1.22
C SER A 71 9.48 7.38 -0.14
N ARG A 72 9.70 8.23 0.86
CA ARG A 72 8.85 8.32 2.06
C ARG A 72 7.39 8.69 1.75
N ASP A 73 7.14 9.49 0.73
CA ASP A 73 5.79 9.92 0.31
C ASP A 73 5.05 8.86 -0.52
N GLU A 74 5.70 7.77 -0.90
CA GLU A 74 5.12 6.69 -1.69
C GLU A 74 4.61 5.51 -0.84
N VAL A 75 4.86 5.55 0.47
CA VAL A 75 4.65 4.42 1.38
C VAL A 75 3.56 4.76 2.38
N LEU A 76 2.67 3.81 2.65
CA LEU A 76 1.69 3.97 3.71
C LEU A 76 2.39 3.97 5.08
N ASP A 77 2.13 5.02 5.87
CA ASP A 77 2.64 5.21 7.22
C ASP A 77 4.15 4.88 7.36
N PRO A 78 5.05 5.66 6.74
CA PRO A 78 6.46 5.30 6.61
C PRO A 78 7.19 5.10 7.95
N ASP A 79 6.73 5.77 9.01
CA ASP A 79 7.29 5.66 10.37
C ASP A 79 6.66 4.53 11.20
N ARG A 80 5.62 3.86 10.69
CA ARG A 80 4.97 2.75 11.39
C ARG A 80 5.92 1.56 11.42
N LYS A 81 6.19 1.05 12.62
CA LYS A 81 6.88 -0.23 12.80
C LYS A 81 5.94 -1.37 12.44
N ARG A 82 6.46 -2.35 11.70
CA ARG A 82 5.72 -3.54 11.25
C ARG A 82 6.37 -4.75 11.91
N ASP A 83 5.58 -5.58 12.58
CA ASP A 83 6.10 -6.74 13.30
C ASP A 83 6.84 -7.68 12.32
N GLY A 84 8.10 -8.00 12.64
CA GLY A 84 8.93 -8.90 11.84
C GLY A 84 9.59 -8.27 10.60
N ILE A 85 9.51 -6.94 10.43
CA ILE A 85 10.14 -6.20 9.33
C ILE A 85 10.76 -4.91 9.91
N ASP A 86 11.82 -5.06 10.71
CA ASP A 86 12.61 -3.97 11.31
C ASP A 86 13.98 -3.83 10.64
#